data_AF-A0A2I0UXA5-F1
#
_entry.id   AF-A0A2I0UXA5-F1
#
_cell.length_a   1.000
_cell.length_b   1.000
_cell.length_c   1.000
_cell.angle_alpha   90.00
_cell.angle_beta   90.00
_cell.angle_gamma   90.00
#
_symmetry.space_group_name_H-M   'P 1'
#
loop_
_entity.id
_entity.type
_entity.pdbx_description
1 polymer ?
#
loop_
_entity_poly.entity_id
_entity_poly.type
_entity_poly.pdbx_seq_one_letter_code
_entity_poly.pdbx_strand_id
1 'polypeptide(L)'
;MTNFSELNISESTLRSVKRMGFEEATPIQEGTIRFAIEGRDVLGQAQTGTGKTAAFGIPLIEKIDPKNPNIQALVIAPTRELAIQVSEELYKIGYDKRVKLLSVYGGQEIGRQIRALKNRPQIIVGTPGRIIDHINRRTLKLEDVQTLVLDEADEMLNMGFIDDINSILENVPSERQTLLFSATMPPAIRKIAETFMRDPEIVKIKAKELTVDNIDQYFVKSAEREKFDVLSRLLNVHQPELAIIFGRTKRRVDELAQALSIRGYLAEGIHGDLSQAKRISVLRQFKENKIDILVATDVAARGLDISGVTHVYNFDIPQDPESYVHRIGRTGRAGKSGLAITFVTPREMGYLRIVEETTKKRMTPLRPPTTDEALEGQQRLAVETLENLIANNNLGDYRTLAAEVLDNHEAIDVVAAALRSLTREPDDTPVTITEERPLPMRRERSSSNRSGGDRGRGNRSFGGGRRDGARSGERRNSGSSSRREGGRREGGRREGGQGRSRSPRRHEG
;
A
#
# COMPACT_ATOMS: atom_id res chain seq x y z
N MET A 1 -23.57 21.07 -7.63
CA MET A 1 -23.12 19.67 -7.65
C MET A 1 -24.07 18.95 -8.57
N THR A 2 -23.53 18.11 -9.46
CA THR A 2 -24.29 17.50 -10.56
C THR A 2 -24.82 16.14 -10.12
N ASN A 3 -26.12 15.91 -10.28
CA ASN A 3 -26.72 14.63 -9.88
C ASN A 3 -26.34 13.53 -10.90
N PHE A 4 -26.17 12.30 -10.46
CA PHE A 4 -25.91 11.18 -11.38
C PHE A 4 -27.01 10.98 -12.43
N SER A 5 -28.25 11.39 -12.14
CA SER A 5 -29.34 11.37 -13.13
C SER A 5 -29.11 12.30 -14.33
N GLU A 6 -28.24 13.30 -14.19
CA GLU A 6 -27.93 14.28 -15.24
C GLU A 6 -26.79 13.82 -16.16
N LEU A 7 -26.11 12.73 -15.82
CA LEU A 7 -24.91 12.24 -16.54
C LEU A 7 -25.22 11.31 -17.72
N ASN A 8 -26.47 11.27 -18.20
CA ASN A 8 -26.91 10.47 -19.35
C ASN A 8 -26.50 8.98 -19.27
N ILE A 9 -26.67 8.38 -18.10
CA ILE A 9 -26.38 6.96 -17.84
C ILE A 9 -27.67 6.12 -17.90
N SER A 10 -27.55 4.85 -18.29
CA SER A 10 -28.68 3.92 -18.35
C SER A 10 -29.40 3.77 -16.99
N GLU A 11 -30.70 3.49 -17.03
CA GLU A 11 -31.48 3.26 -15.81
C GLU A 11 -30.93 2.11 -14.95
N SER A 12 -30.38 1.06 -15.57
CA SER A 12 -29.75 -0.05 -14.85
C SER A 12 -28.55 0.42 -14.02
N THR A 13 -27.69 1.25 -14.59
CA THR A 13 -26.51 1.76 -13.90
C THR A 13 -26.91 2.79 -12.87
N LEU A 14 -27.87 3.68 -13.17
CA LEU A 14 -28.39 4.65 -12.22
C LEU A 14 -29.00 3.97 -10.97
N ARG A 15 -29.76 2.87 -11.14
CA ARG A 15 -30.28 2.09 -10.00
C ARG A 15 -29.16 1.48 -9.16
N SER A 16 -28.13 0.95 -9.80
CA SER A 16 -26.98 0.34 -9.12
C SER A 16 -26.19 1.39 -8.32
N VAL A 17 -25.92 2.54 -8.93
CA VAL A 17 -25.28 3.72 -8.32
C VAL A 17 -26.09 4.23 -7.12
N LYS A 18 -27.42 4.35 -7.24
CA LYS A 18 -28.29 4.74 -6.12
C LYS A 18 -28.26 3.74 -4.95
N ARG A 19 -28.22 2.43 -5.22
CA ARG A 19 -28.08 1.39 -4.16
C ARG A 19 -26.75 1.48 -3.42
N MET A 20 -25.72 2.01 -4.07
CA MET A 20 -24.43 2.28 -3.44
C MET A 20 -24.43 3.53 -2.55
N GLY A 21 -25.54 4.30 -2.54
CA GLY A 21 -25.65 5.56 -1.79
C GLY A 21 -25.03 6.76 -2.50
N PHE A 22 -24.78 6.67 -3.81
CA PHE A 22 -24.28 7.80 -4.60
C PHE A 22 -25.45 8.70 -5.03
N GLU A 23 -25.43 9.94 -4.54
CA GLU A 23 -26.43 10.96 -4.85
C GLU A 23 -25.86 12.03 -5.80
N GLU A 24 -24.74 12.64 -5.41
CA GLU A 24 -24.07 13.69 -6.16
C GLU A 24 -22.70 13.23 -6.67
N ALA A 25 -22.36 13.61 -7.90
CA ALA A 25 -21.07 13.31 -8.48
C ALA A 25 -19.98 14.22 -7.90
N THR A 26 -18.83 13.63 -7.55
CA THR A 26 -17.63 14.40 -7.18
C THR A 26 -17.06 15.13 -8.41
N PRO A 27 -16.22 16.17 -8.23
CA PRO A 27 -15.65 16.91 -9.36
C PRO A 27 -14.89 16.04 -10.37
N ILE A 28 -14.20 14.97 -9.92
CA ILE A 28 -13.53 14.03 -10.83
C ILE A 28 -14.55 13.18 -11.59
N GLN A 29 -15.64 12.76 -10.93
CA GLN A 29 -16.70 11.98 -11.56
C GLN A 29 -17.43 12.80 -12.61
N GLU A 30 -17.85 14.02 -12.29
CA GLU A 30 -18.50 14.93 -13.23
C GLU A 30 -17.63 15.20 -14.47
N GLY A 31 -16.37 15.57 -14.24
CA GLY A 31 -15.43 15.87 -15.33
C GLY A 31 -15.13 14.65 -16.20
N THR A 32 -14.92 13.48 -15.60
CA THR A 32 -14.51 12.28 -16.36
C THR A 32 -15.69 11.55 -17.01
N ILE A 33 -16.82 11.36 -16.31
CA ILE A 33 -17.93 10.54 -16.81
C ILE A 33 -18.48 11.11 -18.12
N ARG A 34 -18.64 12.44 -18.21
CA ARG A 34 -19.15 13.10 -19.42
C ARG A 34 -18.31 12.76 -20.65
N PHE A 35 -16.99 12.97 -20.58
CA PHE A 35 -16.09 12.69 -21.71
C PHE A 35 -15.95 11.20 -22.00
N ALA A 36 -15.93 10.38 -20.96
CA ALA A 36 -15.75 8.95 -21.11
C ALA A 36 -16.97 8.26 -21.76
N ILE A 37 -18.20 8.69 -21.47
CA ILE A 37 -19.42 8.19 -22.13
C ILE A 37 -19.38 8.50 -23.63
N GLU A 38 -18.91 9.69 -24.02
CA GLU A 38 -18.80 10.13 -25.42
C GLU A 38 -17.77 9.35 -26.24
N GLY A 39 -16.93 8.51 -25.61
CA GLY A 39 -15.89 7.77 -26.34
C GLY A 39 -14.50 8.36 -26.27
N ARG A 40 -14.32 9.54 -25.67
CA ARG A 40 -13.03 10.22 -25.60
C ARG A 40 -12.09 9.55 -24.59
N ASP A 41 -10.80 9.58 -24.89
CA ASP A 41 -9.78 9.23 -23.92
C ASP A 41 -9.76 10.27 -22.79
N VAL A 42 -9.48 9.83 -21.56
CA VAL A 42 -9.49 10.72 -20.40
C VAL A 42 -8.26 10.48 -19.54
N LEU A 43 -7.53 11.56 -19.24
CA LEU A 43 -6.47 11.59 -18.26
C LEU A 43 -7.01 12.24 -16.98
N GLY A 44 -7.36 11.40 -16.01
CA GLY A 44 -7.85 11.82 -14.71
C GLY A 44 -6.71 12.01 -13.70
N GLN A 45 -6.32 13.25 -13.42
CA GLN A 45 -5.36 13.56 -12.38
C GLN A 45 -6.06 13.89 -11.06
N ALA A 46 -6.10 12.92 -10.13
CA ALA A 46 -6.70 13.09 -8.81
C ALA A 46 -6.12 12.12 -7.75
N GLN A 47 -6.17 12.54 -6.48
CA GLN A 47 -5.74 11.73 -5.33
C GLN A 47 -6.70 10.57 -5.05
N THR A 48 -6.27 9.60 -4.25
CA THR A 48 -7.12 8.50 -3.76
C THR A 48 -8.29 9.05 -2.92
N GLY A 49 -9.40 8.30 -2.88
CA GLY A 49 -10.59 8.71 -2.12
C GLY A 49 -11.43 9.84 -2.75
N THR A 50 -11.10 10.30 -3.96
CA THR A 50 -11.89 11.31 -4.69
C THR A 50 -13.05 10.72 -5.52
N GLY A 51 -13.21 9.39 -5.51
CA GLY A 51 -14.23 8.69 -6.30
C GLY A 51 -13.80 8.31 -7.72
N LYS A 52 -12.49 8.16 -7.97
CA LYS A 52 -11.91 7.78 -9.28
C LYS A 52 -12.47 6.47 -9.83
N THR A 53 -12.68 5.48 -8.97
CA THR A 53 -13.14 4.15 -9.38
C THR A 53 -14.52 4.20 -9.99
N ALA A 54 -15.49 4.88 -9.37
CA ALA A 54 -16.76 5.18 -10.01
C ALA A 54 -16.64 6.08 -11.25
N ALA A 55 -15.69 7.02 -11.27
CA ALA A 55 -15.47 7.94 -12.40
C ALA A 55 -15.12 7.21 -13.72
N PHE A 56 -14.33 6.13 -13.67
CA PHE A 56 -14.13 5.26 -14.84
C PHE A 56 -15.08 4.08 -14.90
N GLY A 57 -15.55 3.60 -13.76
CA GLY A 57 -16.35 2.39 -13.68
C GLY A 57 -17.73 2.55 -14.30
N ILE A 58 -18.38 3.69 -14.08
CA ILE A 58 -19.67 4.01 -14.67
C ILE A 58 -19.61 4.02 -16.20
N PRO A 59 -18.75 4.83 -16.87
CA PRO A 59 -18.67 4.84 -18.33
C PRO A 59 -18.20 3.49 -18.91
N LEU A 60 -17.32 2.77 -18.20
CA LEU A 60 -16.90 1.42 -18.60
C LEU A 60 -18.11 0.47 -18.63
N ILE A 61 -18.90 0.42 -17.56
CA ILE A 61 -20.09 -0.45 -17.47
C ILE A 61 -21.14 -0.08 -18.52
N GLU A 62 -21.32 1.22 -18.82
CA GLU A 62 -22.26 1.67 -19.84
C GLU A 62 -21.93 1.10 -21.23
N LYS A 63 -20.65 0.94 -21.57
CA LYS A 63 -20.23 0.43 -22.89
C LYS A 63 -20.26 -1.08 -23.04
N ILE A 64 -20.21 -1.83 -21.94
CA ILE A 64 -20.22 -3.29 -22.00
C ILE A 64 -21.56 -3.80 -22.57
N ASP A 65 -21.49 -4.71 -23.54
CA ASP A 65 -22.60 -5.57 -23.92
C ASP A 65 -22.54 -6.90 -23.13
N PRO A 66 -23.47 -7.17 -22.20
CA PRO A 66 -23.50 -8.41 -21.43
C PRO A 66 -23.79 -9.66 -22.27
N LYS A 67 -24.34 -9.50 -23.48
CA LYS A 67 -24.65 -10.62 -24.39
C LYS A 67 -23.43 -11.08 -25.16
N ASN A 68 -22.46 -10.20 -25.39
CA ASN A 68 -21.19 -10.54 -26.01
C ASN A 68 -20.29 -11.29 -24.99
N PRO A 69 -19.84 -12.52 -25.29
CA PRO A 69 -19.01 -13.32 -24.38
C PRO A 69 -17.52 -12.96 -24.42
N ASN A 70 -17.11 -12.01 -25.26
CA ASN A 70 -15.73 -11.59 -25.39
C ASN A 70 -15.36 -10.57 -24.30
N ILE A 71 -14.07 -10.49 -23.99
CA ILE A 71 -13.53 -9.51 -23.06
C ILE A 71 -13.53 -8.16 -23.78
N GLN A 72 -14.29 -7.22 -23.25
CA GLN A 72 -14.52 -5.90 -23.83
C GLN A 72 -13.78 -4.80 -23.06
N ALA A 73 -13.43 -5.03 -21.79
CA ALA A 73 -12.67 -4.07 -21.01
C ALA A 73 -11.55 -4.72 -20.18
N LEU A 74 -10.44 -3.98 -20.07
CA LEU A 74 -9.29 -4.32 -19.24
C LEU A 74 -8.98 -3.16 -18.30
N VAL A 75 -8.91 -3.46 -17.00
CA VAL A 75 -8.46 -2.53 -15.96
C VAL A 75 -7.16 -3.05 -15.37
N ILE A 76 -6.11 -2.25 -15.44
CA ILE A 76 -4.79 -2.57 -14.88
C ILE A 76 -4.62 -1.78 -13.59
N ALA A 77 -4.33 -2.49 -12.50
CA ALA A 77 -4.08 -1.92 -11.18
C ALA A 77 -2.73 -2.41 -10.62
N PRO A 78 -1.98 -1.57 -9.88
CA PRO A 78 -0.65 -1.91 -9.34
C PRO A 78 -0.63 -3.08 -8.37
N THR A 79 -1.67 -3.22 -7.54
CA THR A 79 -1.70 -4.20 -6.45
C THR A 79 -2.89 -5.14 -6.56
N ARG A 80 -2.79 -6.28 -5.88
CA ARG A 80 -3.87 -7.28 -5.84
C ARG A 80 -5.07 -6.72 -5.10
N GLU A 81 -4.80 -5.99 -4.03
CA GLU A 81 -5.76 -5.35 -3.14
C GLU A 81 -6.59 -4.32 -3.90
N LEU A 82 -5.93 -3.47 -4.70
CA LEU A 82 -6.63 -2.52 -5.56
C LEU A 82 -7.42 -3.23 -6.66
N ALA A 83 -6.84 -4.26 -7.30
CA ALA A 83 -7.57 -5.03 -8.31
C ALA A 83 -8.86 -5.68 -7.74
N ILE A 84 -8.82 -6.17 -6.50
CA ILE A 84 -10.01 -6.70 -5.81
C ILE A 84 -11.01 -5.58 -5.52
N GLN A 85 -10.57 -4.44 -4.99
CA GLN A 85 -11.46 -3.31 -4.68
C GLN A 85 -12.15 -2.76 -5.92
N VAL A 86 -11.38 -2.53 -6.99
CA VAL A 86 -11.92 -2.11 -8.28
C VAL A 86 -12.91 -3.14 -8.80
N SER A 87 -12.62 -4.44 -8.67
CA SER A 87 -13.54 -5.51 -9.05
C SER A 87 -14.84 -5.50 -8.24
N GLU A 88 -14.77 -5.31 -6.92
CA GLU A 88 -15.93 -5.22 -6.03
C GLU A 88 -16.80 -4.00 -6.35
N GLU A 89 -16.17 -2.85 -6.63
CA GLU A 89 -16.88 -1.63 -6.99
C GLU A 89 -17.53 -1.73 -8.37
N LEU A 90 -16.80 -2.22 -9.38
CA LEU A 90 -17.36 -2.49 -10.71
C LEU A 90 -18.48 -3.54 -10.66
N TYR A 91 -18.39 -4.53 -9.78
CA TYR A 91 -19.45 -5.51 -9.58
C TYR A 91 -20.74 -4.85 -9.08
N LYS A 92 -20.61 -3.93 -8.11
CA LYS A 92 -21.75 -3.17 -7.58
C LYS A 92 -22.35 -2.25 -8.64
N ILE A 93 -21.52 -1.51 -9.39
CA ILE A 93 -21.96 -0.60 -10.46
C ILE A 93 -22.65 -1.39 -11.59
N GLY A 94 -22.10 -2.54 -11.97
CA GLY A 94 -22.60 -3.42 -13.03
C GLY A 94 -23.72 -4.38 -12.63
N TYR A 95 -24.19 -4.33 -11.38
CA TYR A 95 -25.06 -5.36 -10.80
C TYR A 95 -26.36 -5.54 -11.59
N ASP A 96 -27.11 -4.45 -11.80
CA ASP A 96 -28.40 -4.53 -12.51
C ASP A 96 -28.22 -4.80 -14.02
N LYS A 97 -27.05 -4.50 -14.59
CA LYS A 97 -26.71 -4.80 -15.99
C LYS A 97 -26.21 -6.24 -16.19
N ARG A 98 -25.97 -6.98 -15.10
CA ARG A 98 -25.51 -8.37 -15.08
C ARG A 98 -24.18 -8.59 -15.81
N VAL A 99 -23.27 -7.61 -15.71
CA VAL A 99 -21.92 -7.72 -16.29
C VAL A 99 -21.10 -8.74 -15.51
N LYS A 100 -20.37 -9.61 -16.21
CA LYS A 100 -19.43 -10.55 -15.59
C LYS A 100 -18.04 -9.97 -15.62
N LEU A 101 -17.36 -10.01 -14.49
CA LEU A 101 -15.98 -9.56 -14.36
C LEU A 101 -15.13 -10.61 -13.65
N LEU A 102 -13.84 -10.58 -13.91
CA LEU A 102 -12.86 -11.44 -13.27
C LEU A 102 -11.61 -10.65 -12.87
N SER A 103 -11.23 -10.79 -11.61
CA SER A 103 -9.96 -10.28 -11.11
C SER A 103 -8.82 -11.28 -11.36
N VAL A 104 -7.73 -10.85 -11.98
CA VAL A 104 -6.53 -11.68 -12.23
C VAL A 104 -5.29 -11.05 -11.58
N TYR A 105 -4.73 -11.74 -10.58
CA TYR A 105 -3.56 -11.23 -9.87
C TYR A 105 -2.63 -12.36 -9.38
N GLY A 106 -1.40 -12.00 -9.00
CA GLY A 106 -0.39 -12.94 -8.49
C GLY A 106 -0.80 -13.63 -7.17
N GLY A 107 -0.06 -14.65 -6.73
CA GLY A 107 -0.23 -15.27 -5.41
C GLY A 107 -1.48 -16.15 -5.21
N GLN A 108 -2.40 -16.16 -6.17
CA GLN A 108 -3.39 -17.23 -6.34
C GLN A 108 -2.89 -18.24 -7.39
N GLU A 109 -3.29 -19.50 -7.23
CA GLU A 109 -3.08 -20.55 -8.24
C GLU A 109 -3.68 -20.14 -9.59
N ILE A 110 -2.85 -20.05 -10.62
CA ILE A 110 -3.28 -19.64 -11.96
C ILE A 110 -4.35 -20.57 -12.54
N GLY A 111 -4.32 -21.87 -12.20
CA GLY A 111 -5.31 -22.85 -12.63
C GLY A 111 -6.75 -22.47 -12.25
N ARG A 112 -6.95 -21.79 -11.10
CA ARG A 112 -8.26 -21.26 -10.71
C ARG A 112 -8.70 -20.11 -11.62
N GLN A 113 -7.81 -19.19 -11.95
CA GLN A 113 -8.08 -18.07 -12.85
C GLN A 113 -8.36 -18.57 -14.28
N ILE A 114 -7.61 -19.56 -14.76
CA ILE A 114 -7.86 -20.22 -16.06
C ILE A 114 -9.26 -20.86 -16.10
N ARG A 115 -9.68 -21.55 -15.02
CA ARG A 115 -11.03 -22.10 -14.92
C ARG A 115 -12.09 -20.98 -14.92
N ALA A 116 -11.86 -19.90 -14.19
CA ALA A 116 -12.79 -18.77 -14.13
C ALA A 116 -12.93 -18.04 -15.47
N LEU A 117 -11.85 -17.92 -16.27
CA LEU A 117 -11.88 -17.36 -17.62
C LEU A 117 -12.82 -18.13 -18.56
N LYS A 118 -13.05 -19.43 -18.32
CA LYS A 118 -14.02 -20.23 -19.10
C LYS A 118 -15.47 -19.75 -18.93
N ASN A 119 -15.78 -19.01 -17.86
CA ASN A 119 -17.10 -18.44 -17.63
C ASN A 119 -17.38 -17.17 -18.46
N ARG A 120 -16.47 -16.79 -19.36
CA ARG A 120 -16.60 -15.67 -20.31
C ARG A 120 -16.89 -14.33 -19.61
N PRO A 121 -15.97 -13.84 -18.75
CA PRO A 121 -16.08 -12.48 -18.22
C PRO A 121 -15.92 -11.44 -19.33
N GLN A 122 -16.69 -10.35 -19.27
CA GLN A 122 -16.54 -9.22 -20.19
C GLN A 122 -15.48 -8.22 -19.70
N ILE A 123 -15.24 -8.15 -18.39
CA ILE A 123 -14.27 -7.24 -17.79
C ILE A 123 -13.18 -8.05 -17.10
N ILE A 124 -11.93 -7.68 -17.35
CA ILE A 124 -10.78 -8.17 -16.61
C ILE A 124 -10.21 -7.03 -15.78
N VAL A 125 -10.00 -7.26 -14.49
CA VAL A 125 -9.29 -6.34 -13.60
C VAL A 125 -8.04 -7.07 -13.11
N GLY A 126 -6.84 -6.51 -13.23
CA GLY A 126 -5.67 -7.30 -12.83
C GLY A 126 -4.38 -6.54 -12.65
N THR A 127 -3.40 -7.27 -12.09
CA THR A 127 -2.04 -6.77 -11.90
C THR A 127 -1.17 -7.07 -13.13
N PRO A 128 -0.27 -6.16 -13.55
CA PRO A 128 0.48 -6.28 -14.81
C PRO A 128 1.11 -7.66 -15.03
N GLY A 129 1.98 -8.12 -14.11
CA GLY A 129 2.67 -9.39 -14.26
C GLY A 129 1.76 -10.62 -14.38
N ARG A 130 0.57 -10.63 -13.75
CA ARG A 130 -0.37 -11.75 -13.89
C ARG A 130 -1.13 -11.70 -15.22
N ILE A 131 -1.48 -10.50 -15.68
CA ILE A 131 -2.11 -10.32 -16.99
C ILE A 131 -1.18 -10.86 -18.08
N ILE A 132 0.11 -10.50 -18.04
CA ILE A 132 1.13 -10.99 -18.97
C ILE A 132 1.28 -12.51 -18.92
N ASP A 133 1.32 -13.10 -17.74
CA ASP A 133 1.40 -14.57 -17.59
C ASP A 133 0.20 -15.26 -18.28
N HIS A 134 -1.00 -14.69 -18.17
CA HIS A 134 -2.18 -15.20 -18.87
C HIS A 134 -2.14 -15.01 -20.40
N ILE A 135 -1.63 -13.87 -20.88
CA ILE A 135 -1.41 -13.58 -22.31
C ILE A 135 -0.39 -14.56 -22.90
N ASN A 136 0.76 -14.72 -22.25
CA ASN A 136 1.84 -15.62 -22.68
C ASN A 136 1.37 -17.09 -22.76
N ARG A 137 0.48 -17.49 -21.84
CA ARG A 137 -0.16 -18.82 -21.84
C ARG A 137 -1.32 -18.95 -22.83
N ARG A 138 -1.67 -17.88 -23.54
CA ARG A 138 -2.82 -17.80 -24.47
C ARG A 138 -4.16 -18.13 -23.81
N THR A 139 -4.25 -17.87 -22.51
CA THR A 139 -5.48 -18.11 -21.72
C THR A 139 -6.34 -16.86 -21.63
N LEU A 140 -5.73 -15.68 -21.79
CA LEU A 140 -6.39 -14.39 -21.87
C LEU A 140 -6.19 -13.83 -23.28
N LYS A 141 -7.29 -13.37 -23.86
CA LYS A 141 -7.43 -12.90 -25.23
C LYS A 141 -8.05 -11.52 -25.17
N LEU A 142 -7.35 -10.53 -25.73
CA LEU A 142 -7.66 -9.10 -25.55
C LEU A 142 -8.04 -8.43 -26.88
N GLU A 143 -8.24 -9.19 -27.95
CA GLU A 143 -8.47 -8.70 -29.32
C GLU A 143 -9.79 -7.93 -29.46
N ASP A 144 -10.74 -8.14 -28.56
CA ASP A 144 -12.05 -7.47 -28.54
C ASP A 144 -12.14 -6.36 -27.47
N VAL A 145 -11.02 -6.01 -26.83
CA VAL A 145 -11.01 -4.96 -25.80
C VAL A 145 -11.21 -3.60 -26.46
N GLN A 146 -12.29 -2.93 -26.06
CA GLN A 146 -12.68 -1.60 -26.53
C GLN A 146 -12.40 -0.51 -25.49
N THR A 147 -12.24 -0.88 -24.21
CA THR A 147 -11.95 0.06 -23.14
C THR A 147 -10.79 -0.44 -22.28
N LEU A 148 -9.76 0.37 -22.16
CA LEU A 148 -8.61 0.13 -21.31
C LEU A 148 -8.56 1.18 -20.20
N VAL A 149 -8.34 0.73 -18.96
CA VAL A 149 -8.13 1.62 -17.81
C VAL A 149 -6.78 1.33 -17.17
N LEU A 150 -5.99 2.37 -16.93
CA LEU A 150 -4.80 2.33 -16.08
C LEU A 150 -5.11 3.08 -14.78
N ASP A 151 -5.25 2.35 -13.68
CA ASP A 151 -5.53 2.96 -12.37
C ASP A 151 -4.25 2.98 -11.51
N GLU A 152 -4.07 4.07 -10.76
CA GLU A 152 -2.82 4.37 -10.01
C GLU A 152 -1.56 4.14 -10.87
N ALA A 153 -1.51 4.79 -12.04
CA ALA A 153 -0.45 4.56 -13.03
C ALA A 153 0.95 4.95 -12.52
N ASP A 154 1.07 6.04 -11.77
CA ASP A 154 2.27 6.43 -11.03
C ASP A 154 2.78 5.35 -10.08
N GLU A 155 1.90 4.66 -9.36
CA GLU A 155 2.27 3.55 -8.49
C GLU A 155 2.81 2.35 -9.27
N MET A 156 2.23 2.03 -10.43
CA MET A 156 2.77 0.97 -11.29
C MET A 156 4.20 1.29 -11.76
N LEU A 157 4.51 2.57 -12.03
CA LEU A 157 5.87 3.00 -12.34
C LEU A 157 6.81 2.84 -11.14
N ASN A 158 6.38 3.27 -9.95
CA ASN A 158 7.17 3.16 -8.72
C ASN A 158 7.49 1.70 -8.37
N MET A 159 6.65 0.75 -8.79
CA MET A 159 6.86 -0.69 -8.63
C MET A 159 7.69 -1.33 -9.75
N GLY A 160 8.06 -0.58 -10.77
CA GLY A 160 8.86 -1.07 -11.90
C GLY A 160 8.08 -1.84 -12.97
N PHE A 161 6.75 -1.70 -13.03
CA PHE A 161 5.89 -2.41 -14.00
C PHE A 161 5.81 -1.74 -15.38
N ILE A 162 6.69 -0.80 -15.70
CA ILE A 162 6.61 -0.03 -16.95
C ILE A 162 6.71 -0.91 -18.20
N ASP A 163 7.65 -1.86 -18.21
CA ASP A 163 7.86 -2.77 -19.33
C ASP A 163 6.69 -3.77 -19.45
N ASP A 164 6.19 -4.22 -18.30
CA ASP A 164 5.01 -5.07 -18.22
C ASP A 164 3.78 -4.37 -18.82
N ILE A 165 3.53 -3.11 -18.45
CA ILE A 165 2.43 -2.31 -19.00
C ILE A 165 2.58 -2.21 -20.52
N ASN A 166 3.74 -1.80 -21.03
CA ASN A 166 3.97 -1.67 -22.48
C ASN A 166 3.66 -2.99 -23.21
N SER A 167 4.11 -4.13 -22.67
CA SER A 167 3.85 -5.46 -23.25
C SER A 167 2.35 -5.81 -23.27
N ILE A 168 1.60 -5.45 -22.23
CA ILE A 168 0.14 -5.63 -22.23
C ILE A 168 -0.51 -4.78 -23.32
N LEU A 169 -0.12 -3.51 -23.43
CA LEU A 169 -0.70 -2.56 -24.38
C LEU A 169 -0.48 -2.97 -25.84
N GLU A 170 0.63 -3.65 -26.15
CA GLU A 170 0.90 -4.24 -27.46
C GLU A 170 -0.08 -5.36 -27.84
N ASN A 171 -0.72 -6.01 -26.87
CA ASN A 171 -1.69 -7.08 -27.08
C ASN A 171 -3.15 -6.58 -27.11
N VAL A 172 -3.37 -5.28 -26.91
CA VAL A 172 -4.70 -4.65 -26.93
C VAL A 172 -4.88 -3.88 -28.25
N PRO A 173 -6.07 -3.93 -28.90
CA PRO A 173 -6.35 -3.18 -30.13
C PRO A 173 -5.95 -1.70 -30.05
N SER A 174 -5.41 -1.16 -31.14
CA SER A 174 -5.05 0.26 -31.23
C SER A 174 -6.27 1.18 -31.29
N GLU A 175 -7.37 0.70 -31.87
CA GLU A 175 -8.67 1.37 -31.84
C GLU A 175 -9.44 0.96 -30.59
N ARG A 176 -9.29 1.77 -29.54
CA ARG A 176 -9.94 1.60 -28.24
C ARG A 176 -10.05 2.96 -27.55
N GLN A 177 -10.87 3.03 -26.52
CA GLN A 177 -10.81 4.10 -25.54
C GLN A 177 -9.79 3.76 -24.43
N THR A 178 -8.97 4.72 -24.05
CA THR A 178 -8.03 4.62 -22.92
C THR A 178 -8.36 5.66 -21.85
N LEU A 179 -8.52 5.20 -20.61
CA LEU A 179 -8.69 6.04 -19.43
C LEU A 179 -7.48 5.86 -18.50
N LEU A 180 -6.75 6.93 -18.20
CA LEU A 180 -5.57 6.89 -17.34
C LEU A 180 -5.81 7.71 -16.08
N PHE A 181 -5.69 7.08 -14.92
CA PHE A 181 -5.82 7.71 -13.62
C PHE A 181 -4.51 7.65 -12.84
N SER A 182 -4.07 8.82 -12.37
CA SER A 182 -2.80 8.96 -11.66
C SER A 182 -2.88 10.14 -10.69
N ALA A 183 -2.20 10.07 -9.55
CA ALA A 183 -2.10 11.23 -8.65
C ALA A 183 -1.03 12.19 -9.17
N THR A 184 0.10 11.65 -9.61
CA THR A 184 1.24 12.38 -10.17
C THR A 184 1.43 12.08 -11.66
N MET A 185 2.21 12.91 -12.35
CA MET A 185 2.49 12.77 -13.79
C MET A 185 4.00 12.86 -14.04
N PRO A 186 4.79 11.87 -13.60
CA PRO A 186 6.21 11.81 -13.89
C PRO A 186 6.44 11.59 -15.41
N PRO A 187 7.64 11.88 -15.93
CA PRO A 187 7.92 11.81 -17.37
C PRO A 187 7.56 10.47 -18.02
N ALA A 188 7.75 9.35 -17.32
CA ALA A 188 7.39 8.03 -17.84
C ALA A 188 5.87 7.85 -18.02
N ILE A 189 5.04 8.34 -17.10
CA ILE A 189 3.57 8.29 -17.25
C ILE A 189 3.08 9.22 -18.35
N ARG A 190 3.70 10.41 -18.50
CA ARG A 190 3.42 11.29 -19.63
C ARG A 190 3.70 10.60 -20.96
N LYS A 191 4.83 9.90 -21.06
CA LYS A 191 5.18 9.14 -22.25
C LYS A 191 4.17 8.04 -22.55
N ILE A 192 3.65 7.33 -21.54
CA ILE A 192 2.57 6.35 -21.72
C ILE A 192 1.32 7.04 -22.28
N ALA A 193 0.91 8.17 -21.69
CA ALA A 193 -0.26 8.92 -22.16
C ALA A 193 -0.09 9.38 -23.63
N GLU A 194 1.06 9.96 -23.97
CA GLU A 194 1.37 10.42 -25.32
C GLU A 194 1.45 9.29 -26.36
N THR A 195 1.89 8.09 -25.95
CA THR A 195 2.09 6.95 -26.85
C THR A 195 0.79 6.17 -27.08
N PHE A 196 -0.05 6.04 -26.06
CA PHE A 196 -1.15 5.08 -26.04
C PHE A 196 -2.56 5.70 -25.92
N MET A 197 -2.66 7.02 -25.77
CA MET A 197 -3.95 7.73 -25.75
C MET A 197 -4.12 8.60 -27.00
N ARG A 198 -5.36 8.82 -27.43
CA ARG A 198 -5.73 9.71 -28.55
C ARG A 198 -6.44 10.95 -28.05
N ASP A 199 -5.78 12.11 -28.22
CA ASP A 199 -6.31 13.44 -27.87
C ASP A 199 -7.06 13.44 -26.51
N PRO A 200 -6.37 13.07 -25.41
CA PRO A 200 -7.07 12.80 -24.16
C PRO A 200 -7.54 14.08 -23.48
N GLU A 201 -8.78 14.06 -22.99
CA GLU A 201 -9.31 15.11 -22.14
C GLU A 201 -8.64 15.06 -20.77
N ILE A 202 -8.02 16.17 -20.36
CA ILE A 202 -7.28 16.26 -19.10
C ILE A 202 -8.21 16.79 -18.01
N VAL A 203 -8.66 15.90 -17.14
CA VAL A 203 -9.46 16.26 -15.95
C VAL A 203 -8.54 16.32 -14.75
N LYS A 204 -8.13 17.54 -14.39
CA LYS A 204 -7.25 17.78 -13.24
C LYS A 204 -8.04 18.32 -12.06
N ILE A 205 -8.21 17.49 -11.05
CA ILE A 205 -8.68 17.98 -9.76
C ILE A 205 -7.47 18.48 -9.02
N LYS A 206 -7.44 19.79 -8.74
CA LYS A 206 -6.43 20.35 -7.84
C LYS A 206 -6.45 19.50 -6.58
N ALA A 207 -5.28 18.98 -6.19
CA ALA A 207 -5.10 18.38 -4.87
C ALA A 207 -5.71 19.37 -3.89
N LYS A 208 -6.85 19.00 -3.32
CA LYS A 208 -7.50 19.77 -2.30
C LYS A 208 -6.47 19.75 -1.17
N GLU A 209 -5.82 20.89 -0.90
CA GLU A 209 -4.93 21.05 0.27
C GLU A 209 -5.61 20.47 1.53
N LEU A 210 -6.95 20.52 1.55
CA LEU A 210 -7.92 19.89 2.45
C LEU A 210 -7.64 18.45 2.95
N THR A 211 -6.99 17.53 2.22
CA THR A 211 -6.64 16.22 2.82
C THR A 211 -5.41 16.29 3.71
N VAL A 212 -4.46 17.17 3.41
CA VAL A 212 -3.26 17.37 4.23
C VAL A 212 -3.55 18.38 5.34
N ASP A 213 -4.40 19.38 5.08
CA ASP A 213 -4.79 20.41 6.05
C ASP A 213 -5.54 19.83 7.24
N ASN A 214 -6.46 18.89 6.99
CA ASN A 214 -7.20 18.20 8.05
C ASN A 214 -6.36 17.14 8.81
N ILE A 215 -5.09 16.95 8.44
CA ILE A 215 -4.19 16.03 9.14
C ILE A 215 -3.18 16.84 9.95
N ASP A 216 -3.25 16.68 11.27
CA ASP A 216 -2.24 17.17 12.20
C ASP A 216 -0.99 16.30 12.08
N GLN A 217 0.11 16.91 11.69
CA GLN A 217 1.35 16.22 11.36
C GLN A 217 2.42 16.53 12.40
N TYR A 218 2.83 15.48 13.09
CA TYR A 218 3.86 15.53 14.11
C TYR A 218 5.05 14.67 13.73
N PHE A 219 6.21 15.04 14.25
CA PHE A 219 7.36 14.17 14.26
C PHE A 219 7.93 14.01 15.66
N VAL A 220 8.41 12.80 15.94
CA VAL A 220 9.01 12.45 17.22
C VAL A 220 10.46 12.04 16.98
N LYS A 221 11.38 12.74 17.63
CA LYS A 221 12.80 12.34 17.64
C LYS A 221 12.98 11.20 18.62
N SER A 222 13.44 10.05 18.15
CA SER A 222 13.65 8.86 18.98
C SER A 222 14.78 8.01 18.43
N ALA A 223 15.57 7.39 19.31
CA ALA A 223 16.53 6.37 18.90
C ALA A 223 15.80 5.08 18.51
N GLU A 224 16.37 4.27 17.61
CA GLU A 224 15.72 3.02 17.14
C GLU A 224 15.22 2.13 18.29
N ARG A 225 16.03 1.99 19.34
CA ARG A 225 15.72 1.15 20.51
C ARG A 225 14.52 1.63 21.32
N GLU A 226 14.23 2.93 21.29
CA GLU A 226 13.19 3.55 22.11
C GLU A 226 11.87 3.69 21.36
N LYS A 227 11.88 3.54 20.02
CA LYS A 227 10.70 3.79 19.18
C LYS A 227 9.48 3.00 19.64
N PHE A 228 9.67 1.74 20.04
CA PHE A 228 8.57 0.87 20.45
C PHE A 228 7.90 1.32 21.75
N ASP A 229 8.70 1.67 22.77
CA ASP A 229 8.15 2.15 24.04
C ASP A 229 7.51 3.54 23.88
N VAL A 230 8.07 4.39 23.03
CA VAL A 230 7.46 5.68 22.68
C VAL A 230 6.15 5.49 21.92
N LEU A 231 6.09 4.56 20.96
CA LEU A 231 4.86 4.21 20.25
C LEU A 231 3.78 3.72 21.22
N SER A 232 4.13 2.81 22.12
CA SER A 232 3.18 2.27 23.11
C SER A 232 2.63 3.38 24.01
N ARG A 233 3.48 4.29 24.48
CA ARG A 233 3.04 5.47 25.26
C ARG A 233 2.11 6.38 24.46
N LEU A 234 2.42 6.64 23.18
CA LEU A 234 1.55 7.43 22.30
C LEU A 234 0.20 6.75 22.05
N LEU A 235 0.16 5.43 21.89
CA LEU A 235 -1.09 4.67 21.75
C LEU A 235 -1.94 4.75 23.02
N ASN A 236 -1.30 4.69 24.19
CA ASN A 236 -1.98 4.81 25.49
C ASN A 236 -2.57 6.20 25.73
N VAL A 237 -1.88 7.26 25.29
CA VAL A 237 -2.35 8.65 25.45
C VAL A 237 -3.42 8.99 24.41
N HIS A 238 -3.22 8.61 23.14
CA HIS A 238 -4.12 9.01 22.06
C HIS A 238 -5.34 8.11 21.90
N GLN A 239 -5.27 6.86 22.38
CA GLN A 239 -6.35 5.85 22.30
C GLN A 239 -7.09 5.85 20.94
N PRO A 240 -6.38 5.58 19.84
CA PRO A 240 -6.97 5.67 18.51
C PRO A 240 -8.10 4.66 18.31
N GLU A 241 -9.24 5.09 17.74
CA GLU A 241 -10.30 4.17 17.30
C GLU A 241 -9.76 3.12 16.32
N LEU A 242 -9.04 3.57 15.29
CA LEU A 242 -8.35 2.74 14.32
C LEU A 242 -7.02 3.39 13.96
N ALA A 243 -5.94 2.63 14.04
CA ALA A 243 -4.59 3.08 13.72
C ALA A 243 -3.92 2.22 12.65
N ILE A 244 -3.15 2.87 11.78
CA ILE A 244 -2.20 2.18 10.88
C ILE A 244 -0.78 2.53 11.27
N ILE A 245 0.05 1.51 11.46
CA ILE A 245 1.47 1.63 11.80
C ILE A 245 2.32 1.15 10.63
N PHE A 246 3.11 2.05 10.06
CA PHE A 246 3.95 1.74 8.91
C PHE A 246 5.37 1.35 9.31
N GLY A 247 5.72 0.10 8.99
CA GLY A 247 7.07 -0.45 9.10
C GLY A 247 7.74 -0.59 7.73
N ARG A 248 9.07 -0.50 7.70
CA ARG A 248 9.85 -0.58 6.45
C ARG A 248 9.93 -1.99 5.87
N THR A 249 10.11 -3.00 6.73
CA THR A 249 10.38 -4.38 6.31
C THR A 249 9.30 -5.33 6.82
N LYS A 250 9.06 -6.43 6.10
CA LYS A 250 8.12 -7.49 6.51
C LYS A 250 8.43 -8.01 7.91
N ARG A 251 9.71 -8.25 8.19
CA ARG A 251 10.21 -8.74 9.47
C ARG A 251 9.86 -7.78 10.61
N ARG A 252 9.98 -6.46 10.40
CA ARG A 252 9.57 -5.46 11.39
C ARG A 252 8.07 -5.36 11.56
N VAL A 253 7.30 -5.52 10.50
CA VAL A 253 5.84 -5.57 10.60
C VAL A 253 5.42 -6.74 11.50
N ASP A 254 6.01 -7.92 11.31
CA ASP A 254 5.75 -9.09 12.16
C ASP A 254 6.17 -8.85 13.62
N GLU A 255 7.41 -8.37 13.84
CA GLU A 255 7.92 -8.06 15.18
C GLU A 255 7.07 -7.01 15.91
N LEU A 256 6.66 -5.95 15.21
CA LEU A 256 5.83 -4.89 15.79
C LEU A 256 4.42 -5.39 16.12
N ALA A 257 3.79 -6.15 15.23
CA ALA A 257 2.46 -6.71 15.48
C ALA A 257 2.50 -7.67 16.68
N GLN A 258 3.51 -8.54 16.74
CA GLN A 258 3.70 -9.44 17.87
C GLN A 258 3.97 -8.67 19.17
N ALA A 259 4.83 -7.65 19.13
CA ALA A 259 5.15 -6.84 20.30
C ALA A 259 3.93 -6.09 20.83
N LEU A 260 3.12 -5.51 19.95
CA LEU A 260 1.86 -4.87 20.32
C LEU A 260 0.88 -5.87 20.92
N SER A 261 0.77 -7.07 20.35
CA SER A 261 -0.08 -8.12 20.89
C SER A 261 0.36 -8.60 22.28
N ILE A 262 1.67 -8.73 22.52
CA ILE A 262 2.23 -9.02 23.84
C ILE A 262 1.82 -7.94 24.83
N ARG A 263 1.93 -6.66 24.43
CA ARG A 263 1.53 -5.48 25.22
C ARG A 263 0.00 -5.29 25.34
N GLY A 264 -0.80 -6.28 24.93
CA GLY A 264 -2.25 -6.28 25.09
C GLY A 264 -3.04 -5.45 24.07
N TYR A 265 -2.40 -4.97 22.99
CA TYR A 265 -3.10 -4.30 21.90
C TYR A 265 -3.67 -5.31 20.89
N LEU A 266 -4.84 -5.00 20.34
CA LEU A 266 -5.43 -5.77 19.24
C LEU A 266 -4.77 -5.36 17.92
N ALA A 267 -3.61 -5.95 17.64
CA ALA A 267 -2.78 -5.61 16.48
C ALA A 267 -2.52 -6.84 15.59
N GLU A 268 -2.60 -6.65 14.27
CA GLU A 268 -2.20 -7.67 13.28
C GLU A 268 -1.32 -7.04 12.18
N GLY A 269 -0.38 -7.83 11.68
CA GLY A 269 0.56 -7.43 10.63
C GLY A 269 0.02 -7.73 9.23
N ILE A 270 0.32 -6.87 8.24
CA ILE A 270 0.08 -7.11 6.82
C ILE A 270 1.30 -6.75 5.97
N HIS A 271 1.84 -7.75 5.25
CA HIS A 271 3.00 -7.60 4.37
C HIS A 271 2.93 -8.57 3.18
N GLY A 272 3.89 -8.45 2.25
CA GLY A 272 3.88 -9.17 0.96
C GLY A 272 4.00 -10.70 1.03
N ASP A 273 4.57 -11.24 2.11
CA ASP A 273 4.80 -12.68 2.29
C ASP A 273 3.56 -13.41 2.85
N LEU A 274 2.57 -12.67 3.39
CA LEU A 274 1.35 -13.29 3.88
C LEU A 274 0.56 -13.95 2.75
N SER A 275 -0.03 -15.10 3.07
CA SER A 275 -0.99 -15.73 2.18
C SER A 275 -2.17 -14.78 1.90
N GLN A 276 -2.71 -14.86 0.69
CA GLN A 276 -3.84 -14.00 0.31
C GLN A 276 -5.05 -14.18 1.22
N ALA A 277 -5.32 -15.42 1.67
CA ALA A 277 -6.38 -15.71 2.61
C ALA A 277 -6.18 -14.98 3.96
N LYS A 278 -4.95 -14.98 4.50
CA LYS A 278 -4.65 -14.26 5.75
C LYS A 278 -4.76 -12.75 5.55
N ARG A 279 -4.26 -12.20 4.43
CA ARG A 279 -4.39 -10.75 4.13
C ARG A 279 -5.85 -10.32 4.09
N ILE A 280 -6.71 -11.04 3.36
CA ILE A 280 -8.16 -10.76 3.31
C ILE A 280 -8.79 -10.84 4.70
N SER A 281 -8.41 -11.87 5.49
CA SER A 281 -8.92 -12.01 6.86
C SER A 281 -8.53 -10.84 7.76
N VAL A 282 -7.27 -10.41 7.74
CA VAL A 282 -6.76 -9.28 8.55
C VAL A 282 -7.47 -7.99 8.14
N LEU A 283 -7.58 -7.71 6.85
CA LEU A 283 -8.29 -6.52 6.36
C LEU A 283 -9.76 -6.51 6.75
N ARG A 284 -10.43 -7.67 6.67
CA ARG A 284 -11.81 -7.79 7.11
C ARG A 284 -11.94 -7.54 8.61
N GLN A 285 -11.07 -8.11 9.43
CA GLN A 285 -11.08 -7.89 10.88
C GLN A 285 -10.87 -6.42 11.23
N PHE A 286 -9.95 -5.73 10.54
CA PHE A 286 -9.73 -4.30 10.72
C PHE A 286 -10.95 -3.46 10.30
N LYS A 287 -11.57 -3.76 9.16
CA LYS A 287 -12.80 -3.08 8.70
C LYS A 287 -14.00 -3.32 9.63
N GLU A 288 -14.04 -4.47 10.29
CA GLU A 288 -15.11 -4.86 11.23
C GLU A 288 -14.80 -4.42 12.69
N ASN A 289 -13.77 -3.60 12.93
CA ASN A 289 -13.32 -3.17 14.27
C ASN A 289 -13.06 -4.34 15.25
N LYS A 290 -12.60 -5.49 14.73
CA LYS A 290 -12.16 -6.63 15.56
C LYS A 290 -10.70 -6.51 15.99
N ILE A 291 -9.94 -5.69 15.29
CA ILE A 291 -8.59 -5.27 15.63
C ILE A 291 -8.51 -3.75 15.45
N ASP A 292 -7.81 -3.09 16.34
CA ASP A 292 -7.75 -1.62 16.41
C ASP A 292 -6.50 -1.09 15.68
N ILE A 293 -5.49 -1.94 15.52
CA ILE A 293 -4.19 -1.56 14.97
C ILE A 293 -3.80 -2.48 13.81
N LEU A 294 -3.56 -1.87 12.64
CA LEU A 294 -2.99 -2.55 11.48
C LEU A 294 -1.53 -2.16 11.30
N VAL A 295 -0.61 -3.11 11.44
CA VAL A 295 0.81 -2.88 11.15
C VAL A 295 1.09 -3.26 9.71
N ALA A 296 1.63 -2.38 8.88
CA ALA A 296 1.74 -2.60 7.43
C ALA A 296 3.07 -2.14 6.84
N THR A 297 3.49 -2.78 5.74
CA THR A 297 4.47 -2.19 4.81
C THR A 297 3.78 -1.30 3.78
N ASP A 298 4.52 -0.38 3.14
CA ASP A 298 3.99 0.47 2.06
C ASP A 298 3.24 -0.32 1.00
N VAL A 299 3.88 -1.38 0.48
CA VAL A 299 3.34 -2.22 -0.58
C VAL A 299 2.05 -2.90 -0.14
N ALA A 300 1.94 -3.26 1.15
CA ALA A 300 0.78 -3.97 1.66
C ALA A 300 -0.40 -3.07 2.01
N ALA A 301 -0.14 -1.78 2.27
CA ALA A 301 -1.17 -0.80 2.57
C ALA A 301 -1.68 0.00 1.37
N ARG A 302 -0.98 -0.08 0.22
CA ARG A 302 -1.39 0.54 -1.03
C ARG A 302 -2.65 -0.12 -1.58
N GLY A 303 -3.56 0.69 -2.09
CA GLY A 303 -4.87 0.20 -2.52
C GLY A 303 -5.67 -0.46 -1.38
N LEU A 304 -5.47 -0.06 -0.12
CA LEU A 304 -6.41 -0.38 0.95
C LEU A 304 -7.44 0.75 1.07
N ASP A 305 -8.67 0.48 0.66
CA ASP A 305 -9.82 1.32 0.97
C ASP A 305 -10.31 0.98 2.38
N ILE A 306 -9.76 1.71 3.35
CA ILE A 306 -10.16 1.63 4.75
C ILE A 306 -10.59 3.03 5.16
N SER A 307 -11.86 3.15 5.55
CA SER A 307 -12.44 4.34 6.15
C SER A 307 -12.35 4.26 7.68
N GLY A 308 -12.35 5.41 8.35
CA GLY A 308 -12.43 5.44 9.82
C GLY A 308 -11.09 5.38 10.55
N VAL A 309 -9.97 5.28 9.82
CA VAL A 309 -8.63 5.42 10.43
C VAL A 309 -8.49 6.84 10.97
N THR A 310 -8.27 6.96 12.28
CA THR A 310 -8.07 8.24 12.96
C THR A 310 -6.59 8.58 13.06
N HIS A 311 -5.73 7.56 13.22
CA HIS A 311 -4.30 7.74 13.46
C HIS A 311 -3.41 6.97 12.48
N VAL A 312 -2.34 7.63 12.05
CA VAL A 312 -1.27 7.01 11.26
C VAL A 312 0.06 7.22 11.98
N TYR A 313 0.79 6.12 12.23
CA TYR A 313 2.11 6.15 12.81
C TYR A 313 3.14 5.65 11.79
N ASN A 314 4.03 6.52 11.34
CA ASN A 314 5.20 6.13 10.57
C ASN A 314 6.30 5.70 11.54
N PHE A 315 6.29 4.42 11.93
CA PHE A 315 7.34 3.85 12.80
C PHE A 315 8.72 3.93 12.15
N ASP A 316 8.75 3.71 10.84
CA ASP A 316 9.89 3.98 9.98
C ASP A 316 9.54 5.10 9.00
N ILE A 317 10.31 6.19 8.98
CA ILE A 317 10.09 7.30 8.03
C ILE A 317 10.20 6.78 6.57
N PRO A 318 9.28 7.19 5.66
CA PRO A 318 9.36 6.85 4.24
C PRO A 318 10.57 7.52 3.58
N GLN A 319 11.04 6.95 2.47
CA GLN A 319 12.25 7.43 1.78
C GLN A 319 11.96 8.62 0.86
N ASP A 320 10.74 8.66 0.33
CA ASP A 320 10.29 9.63 -0.64
C ASP A 320 9.00 10.34 -0.15
N PRO A 321 8.78 11.60 -0.56
CA PRO A 321 7.59 12.37 -0.19
C PRO A 321 6.27 11.79 -0.68
N GLU A 322 6.25 11.11 -1.83
CA GLU A 322 5.01 10.55 -2.39
C GLU A 322 4.47 9.44 -1.48
N SER A 323 5.35 8.52 -1.07
CA SER A 323 5.04 7.49 -0.08
C SER A 323 4.56 8.10 1.23
N TYR A 324 5.16 9.21 1.71
CA TYR A 324 4.67 9.90 2.91
C TYR A 324 3.22 10.36 2.76
N VAL A 325 2.89 11.07 1.67
CA VAL A 325 1.53 11.54 1.40
C VAL A 325 0.55 10.37 1.32
N HIS A 326 0.94 9.25 0.69
CA HIS A 326 0.09 8.06 0.58
C HIS A 326 -0.16 7.34 1.91
N ARG A 327 0.81 7.38 2.84
CA ARG A 327 0.66 6.85 4.19
C ARG A 327 -0.27 7.70 5.03
N ILE A 328 -0.04 9.02 5.09
CA ILE A 328 -0.85 9.89 5.95
C ILE A 328 -2.27 10.07 5.38
N GLY A 329 -2.46 10.00 4.06
CA GLY A 329 -3.78 9.99 3.42
C GLY A 329 -4.64 8.76 3.72
N ARG A 330 -4.22 7.87 4.62
CA ARG A 330 -5.06 6.82 5.20
C ARG A 330 -5.98 7.37 6.30
N THR A 331 -5.60 8.46 6.97
CA THR A 331 -6.46 9.21 7.90
C THR A 331 -7.00 10.49 7.26
N GLY A 332 -7.82 11.26 7.98
CA GLY A 332 -8.35 12.56 7.51
C GLY A 332 -9.30 12.46 6.32
N ARG A 333 -9.94 11.29 6.11
CA ARG A 333 -10.86 11.04 4.99
C ARG A 333 -12.26 11.58 5.26
N ALA A 334 -12.99 11.88 4.19
CA ALA A 334 -14.38 12.36 4.23
C ALA A 334 -14.59 13.62 5.13
N GLY A 335 -13.60 14.51 5.19
CA GLY A 335 -13.68 15.76 5.95
C GLY A 335 -13.44 15.64 7.45
N LYS A 336 -13.20 14.43 7.97
CA LYS A 336 -12.79 14.23 9.37
C LYS A 336 -11.34 14.70 9.59
N SER A 337 -11.01 15.07 10.83
CA SER A 337 -9.62 15.30 11.23
C SER A 337 -8.86 13.99 11.35
N GLY A 338 -7.55 14.04 11.17
CA GLY A 338 -6.66 12.89 11.30
C GLY A 338 -5.36 13.28 11.98
N LEU A 339 -4.69 12.32 12.61
CA LEU A 339 -3.41 12.55 13.26
C LEU A 339 -2.33 11.65 12.63
N ALA A 340 -1.22 12.25 12.23
CA ALA A 340 -0.08 11.55 11.66
C ALA A 340 1.20 11.82 12.47
N ILE A 341 1.80 10.77 13.04
CA ILE A 341 3.05 10.86 13.80
C ILE A 341 4.16 10.13 13.06
N THR A 342 5.29 10.80 12.87
CA THR A 342 6.46 10.21 12.21
C THR A 342 7.64 10.10 13.15
N PHE A 343 8.15 8.88 13.33
CA PHE A 343 9.36 8.63 14.10
C PHE A 343 10.59 8.92 13.25
N VAL A 344 11.49 9.74 13.79
CA VAL A 344 12.68 10.19 13.08
C VAL A 344 13.90 9.97 13.96
N THR A 345 14.84 9.16 13.51
CA THR A 345 16.14 9.07 14.18
C THR A 345 17.01 10.29 13.86
N PRO A 346 18.03 10.62 14.68
CA PRO A 346 18.92 11.75 14.40
C PRO A 346 19.55 11.72 12.99
N ARG A 347 19.79 10.51 12.44
CA ARG A 347 20.38 10.31 11.11
C ARG A 347 19.37 10.46 9.97
N GLU A 348 18.08 10.41 10.27
CA GLU A 348 16.98 10.48 9.29
C GLU A 348 16.36 11.89 9.18
N MET A 349 16.87 12.87 9.94
CA MET A 349 16.42 14.27 9.87
C MET A 349 16.50 14.88 8.46
N GLY A 350 17.38 14.37 7.59
CA GLY A 350 17.43 14.76 6.19
C GLY A 350 16.18 14.36 5.40
N TYR A 351 15.66 13.16 5.64
CA TYR A 351 14.43 12.68 5.00
C TYR A 351 13.22 13.49 5.44
N LEU A 352 13.13 13.83 6.73
CA LEU A 352 12.09 14.72 7.25
C LEU A 352 12.06 16.05 6.48
N ARG A 353 13.22 16.68 6.27
CA ARG A 353 13.31 17.95 5.53
C ARG A 353 12.83 17.82 4.08
N ILE A 354 13.23 16.75 3.38
CA ILE A 354 12.80 16.49 2.00
C ILE A 354 11.27 16.34 1.94
N VAL A 355 10.68 15.64 2.91
CA VAL A 355 9.22 15.49 3.02
C VAL A 355 8.55 16.85 3.28
N GLU A 356 9.04 17.64 4.25
CA GLU A 356 8.48 18.96 4.56
C GLU A 356 8.59 19.94 3.37
N GLU A 357 9.72 19.94 2.65
CA GLU A 357 9.96 20.79 1.48
C GLU A 357 9.00 20.43 0.34
N THR A 358 8.78 19.14 0.12
CA THR A 358 7.94 18.66 -0.98
C THR A 358 6.45 18.83 -0.67
N THR A 359 6.05 18.56 0.57
CA THR A 359 4.67 18.74 1.03
C THR A 359 4.33 20.21 1.33
N LYS A 360 5.35 21.08 1.42
CA LYS A 360 5.25 22.49 1.84
C LYS A 360 4.60 22.68 3.21
N LYS A 361 4.55 21.64 4.04
CA LYS A 361 4.00 21.66 5.40
C LYS A 361 5.08 21.20 6.38
N ARG A 362 5.36 22.06 7.37
CA ARG A 362 6.26 21.73 8.49
C ARG A 362 5.55 20.78 9.44
N MET A 363 6.24 19.75 9.91
CA MET A 363 5.74 18.87 10.95
C MET A 363 6.04 19.48 12.32
N THR A 364 5.07 19.50 13.22
CA THR A 364 5.28 20.01 14.57
C THR A 364 6.08 18.99 15.38
N PRO A 365 7.17 19.38 16.08
CA PRO A 365 7.88 18.46 16.96
C PRO A 365 6.97 18.05 18.12
N LEU A 366 6.84 16.75 18.34
CA LEU A 366 6.13 16.19 19.49
C LEU A 366 7.12 15.56 20.45
N ARG A 367 7.03 15.95 21.72
CA ARG A 367 7.81 15.33 22.80
C ARG A 367 7.19 13.96 23.10
N PRO A 368 7.98 12.86 23.15
CA PRO A 368 7.50 11.60 23.68
C PRO A 368 6.91 11.79 25.08
N PRO A 369 5.69 11.30 25.36
CA PRO A 369 5.15 11.26 26.72
C PRO A 369 6.08 10.44 27.62
N THR A 370 6.21 10.81 28.90
CA THR A 370 6.84 9.92 29.89
C THR A 370 5.92 8.76 30.24
N THR A 371 6.43 7.74 30.93
CA THR A 371 5.60 6.64 31.44
C THR A 371 4.54 7.17 32.41
N ASP A 372 4.91 8.11 33.28
CA ASP A 372 4.00 8.74 34.23
C ASP A 372 2.91 9.55 33.53
N GLU A 373 3.27 10.35 32.52
CA GLU A 373 2.29 11.13 31.72
C GLU A 373 1.33 10.21 30.96
N ALA A 374 1.81 9.08 30.45
CA ALA A 374 0.97 8.09 29.76
C ALA A 374 -0.01 7.41 30.74
N LEU A 375 0.45 7.09 31.95
CA LEU A 375 -0.38 6.51 33.00
C LEU A 375 -1.43 7.52 33.49
N GLU A 376 -1.04 8.77 33.75
CA GLU A 376 -1.96 9.83 34.18
C GLU A 376 -3.03 10.10 33.11
N GLY A 377 -2.64 10.11 31.82
CA GLY A 377 -3.57 10.25 30.70
C GLY A 377 -4.62 9.13 30.67
N GLN A 378 -4.21 7.88 30.86
CA GLN A 378 -5.15 6.75 30.95
C GLN A 378 -6.06 6.84 32.17
N GLN A 379 -5.52 7.21 33.33
CA GLN A 379 -6.31 7.39 34.55
C GLN A 379 -7.40 8.45 34.36
N ARG A 380 -7.05 9.57 33.72
CA ARG A 380 -8.01 10.65 33.45
C ARG A 380 -9.14 10.21 32.52
N LEU A 381 -8.84 9.45 31.46
CA LEU A 381 -9.84 8.90 30.54
C LEU A 381 -10.74 7.85 31.22
N ALA A 382 -10.18 7.03 32.11
CA ALA A 382 -10.96 6.08 32.90
C ALA A 382 -11.96 6.79 33.82
N VAL A 383 -11.54 7.91 34.44
CA VAL A 383 -12.43 8.78 35.23
C VAL A 383 -13.54 9.34 34.35
N GLU A 384 -13.22 9.93 33.20
CA GLU A 384 -14.22 10.49 32.26
C GLU A 384 -15.23 9.42 31.79
N THR A 385 -14.75 8.20 31.54
CA THR A 385 -15.62 7.06 31.18
C THR A 385 -16.60 6.73 32.31
N LEU A 386 -16.13 6.67 33.55
CA LEU A 386 -16.98 6.43 34.72
C LEU A 386 -18.00 7.56 34.91
N GLU A 387 -17.58 8.82 34.79
CA GLU A 387 -18.47 9.99 34.89
C GLU A 387 -19.58 9.95 33.83
N ASN A 388 -19.24 9.61 32.59
CA ASN A 388 -20.21 9.46 31.51
C ASN A 388 -21.20 8.31 31.77
N LEU A 389 -20.75 7.17 32.31
CA LEU A 389 -21.62 6.07 32.69
C LEU A 389 -22.59 6.45 33.83
N ILE A 390 -22.10 7.23 34.81
CA ILE A 390 -22.92 7.77 35.89
C ILE A 390 -23.97 8.73 35.34
N ALA A 391 -23.59 9.64 34.43
CA ALA A 391 -24.49 10.62 33.83
C ALA A 391 -25.62 9.98 33.00
N ASN A 392 -25.33 8.86 32.32
CA ASN A 392 -26.31 8.11 31.52
C ASN A 392 -27.34 7.33 32.37
N ASN A 393 -27.20 7.32 33.70
CA ASN A 393 -28.16 6.83 34.70
C ASN A 393 -28.70 5.40 34.49
N ASN A 394 -27.96 4.54 33.78
CA ASN A 394 -28.34 3.16 33.50
C ASN A 394 -27.66 2.17 34.47
N LEU A 395 -27.71 2.46 35.77
CA LEU A 395 -26.97 1.72 36.81
C LEU A 395 -27.89 0.90 37.73
N GLY A 396 -29.21 0.87 37.49
CA GLY A 396 -30.21 0.28 38.38
C GLY A 396 -29.89 -1.17 38.78
N ASP A 397 -29.57 -2.01 37.79
CA ASP A 397 -29.29 -3.44 37.99
C ASP A 397 -27.97 -3.69 38.75
N TYR A 398 -27.06 -2.72 38.77
CA TYR A 398 -25.76 -2.83 39.43
C TYR A 398 -25.75 -2.27 40.86
N ARG A 399 -26.80 -1.54 41.27
CA ARG A 399 -26.85 -0.88 42.60
C ARG A 399 -26.84 -1.87 43.75
N THR A 400 -27.56 -2.97 43.64
CA THR A 400 -27.61 -4.00 44.70
C THR A 400 -26.23 -4.64 44.90
N LEU A 401 -25.57 -5.03 43.80
CA LEU A 401 -24.22 -5.58 43.83
C LEU A 401 -23.20 -4.56 44.36
N ALA A 402 -23.33 -3.29 43.97
CA ALA A 402 -22.46 -2.23 44.48
C ALA A 402 -22.62 -2.04 46.00
N ALA A 403 -23.86 -2.13 46.53
CA ALA A 403 -24.11 -2.06 47.97
C ALA A 403 -23.46 -3.24 48.72
N GLU A 404 -23.59 -4.47 48.20
CA GLU A 404 -22.95 -5.66 48.80
C GLU A 404 -21.41 -5.54 48.86
N VAL A 405 -20.80 -4.93 47.84
CA VAL A 405 -19.35 -4.68 47.84
C VAL A 405 -18.97 -3.59 48.85
N LEU A 406 -19.78 -2.53 48.97
CA LEU A 406 -19.56 -1.43 49.92
C LEU A 406 -19.77 -1.84 51.39
N ASP A 407 -20.52 -2.91 51.67
CA ASP A 407 -20.66 -3.45 53.03
C ASP A 407 -19.33 -4.01 53.58
N ASN A 408 -18.43 -4.46 52.69
CA ASN A 408 -17.16 -5.10 53.06
C ASN A 408 -15.92 -4.25 52.76
N HIS A 409 -16.05 -3.17 51.99
CA HIS A 409 -14.93 -2.36 51.50
C HIS A 409 -15.27 -0.87 51.48
N GLU A 410 -14.27 -0.01 51.68
CA GLU A 410 -14.47 1.44 51.58
C GLU A 410 -14.76 1.87 50.13
N ALA A 411 -15.62 2.86 49.96
CA ALA A 411 -16.00 3.36 48.63
C ALA A 411 -14.79 3.81 47.80
N ILE A 412 -13.78 4.39 48.44
CA ILE A 412 -12.54 4.83 47.78
C ILE A 412 -11.80 3.63 47.19
N ASP A 413 -11.67 2.53 47.93
CA ASP A 413 -10.97 1.33 47.48
C ASP A 413 -11.70 0.66 46.31
N VAL A 414 -13.03 0.66 46.34
CA VAL A 414 -13.86 0.12 45.25
C VAL A 414 -13.70 0.96 43.98
N VAL A 415 -13.73 2.29 44.09
CA VAL A 415 -13.52 3.19 42.95
C VAL A 415 -12.09 3.07 42.43
N ALA A 416 -11.09 2.96 43.31
CA ALA A 416 -9.70 2.73 42.93
C ALA A 416 -9.52 1.39 42.19
N ALA A 417 -10.18 0.32 42.65
CA ALA A 417 -10.17 -0.98 41.99
C ALA A 417 -10.87 -0.94 40.62
N ALA A 418 -11.98 -0.20 40.50
CA ALA A 418 -12.67 0.01 39.23
C ALA A 418 -11.81 0.80 38.24
N LEU A 419 -11.20 1.90 38.68
CA LEU A 419 -10.26 2.68 37.87
C LEU A 419 -9.08 1.81 37.44
N ARG A 420 -8.48 1.04 38.35
CA ARG A 420 -7.41 0.10 38.04
C ARG A 420 -7.83 -0.95 37.01
N SER A 421 -9.06 -1.43 37.06
CA SER A 421 -9.60 -2.38 36.07
C SER A 421 -9.86 -1.77 34.70
N LEU A 422 -10.13 -0.46 34.64
CA LEU A 422 -10.37 0.27 33.39
C LEU A 422 -9.05 0.78 32.77
N THR A 423 -8.05 1.09 33.59
CA THR A 423 -6.71 1.44 33.14
C THR A 423 -5.93 0.19 32.80
N ARG A 424 -5.28 0.16 31.64
CA ARG A 424 -4.28 -0.89 31.34
C ARG A 424 -2.99 -0.48 32.04
N GLU A 425 -2.64 -1.14 33.16
CA GLU A 425 -1.28 -0.99 33.70
C GLU A 425 -0.27 -1.19 32.56
N PRO A 426 0.74 -0.31 32.41
CA PRO A 426 1.72 -0.44 31.35
C PRO A 426 2.35 -1.82 31.44
N ASP A 427 2.03 -2.68 30.48
CA ASP A 427 2.74 -3.94 30.35
C ASP A 427 4.16 -3.57 29.89
N ASP A 428 5.12 -3.65 30.79
CA ASP A 428 6.52 -3.36 30.51
C ASP A 428 7.28 -4.62 30.08
N THR A 429 6.56 -5.67 29.64
CA THR A 429 7.17 -6.87 29.09
C THR A 429 8.24 -6.46 28.06
N PRO A 430 9.52 -6.82 28.28
CA PRO A 430 10.58 -6.43 27.40
C PRO A 430 10.35 -7.02 26.01
N VAL A 431 10.28 -6.17 25.01
CA VAL A 431 10.18 -6.60 23.61
C VAL A 431 11.35 -6.03 22.83
N THR A 432 11.97 -6.87 22.01
CA THR A 432 13.07 -6.46 21.15
C THR A 432 12.57 -6.35 19.72
N ILE A 433 12.64 -5.14 19.15
CA ILE A 433 12.44 -4.91 17.73
C ILE A 433 13.81 -4.76 17.09
N THR A 434 14.08 -5.52 16.04
CA THR A 434 15.39 -5.46 15.37
C THR A 434 15.55 -4.12 14.67
N GLU A 435 16.65 -3.42 14.98
CA GLU A 435 16.98 -2.10 14.43
C GLU A 435 17.14 -2.14 12.89
N GLU A 436 16.69 -1.08 12.22
CA GLU A 436 16.97 -0.87 10.79
C GLU A 436 17.97 0.24 10.60
N ARG A 437 18.92 0.02 9.69
CA ARG A 437 19.89 1.05 9.36
C ARG A 437 19.18 2.22 8.66
N PRO A 438 19.58 3.47 8.97
CA PRO A 438 19.14 4.62 8.19
C PRO A 438 19.47 4.41 6.72
N LEU A 439 18.60 4.89 5.86
CA LEU A 439 18.75 4.75 4.43
C LEU A 439 19.93 5.61 3.93
N PRO A 440 20.60 5.20 2.84
CA PRO A 440 21.65 6.01 2.24
C PRO A 440 21.05 7.28 1.62
N MET A 441 21.46 8.46 2.12
CA MET A 441 21.09 9.74 1.50
C MET A 441 21.81 9.87 0.15
N ARG A 442 21.04 9.92 -0.93
CA ARG A 442 21.57 10.23 -2.27
C ARG A 442 21.94 11.71 -2.28
N ARG A 443 23.18 12.05 -1.91
CA ARG A 443 23.68 13.43 -2.08
C ARG A 443 23.64 13.75 -3.57
N GLU A 444 22.83 14.74 -3.95
CA GLU A 444 23.02 15.41 -5.24
C GLU A 444 24.47 15.86 -5.30
N ARG A 445 25.22 15.31 -6.25
CA ARG A 445 26.53 15.85 -6.59
C ARG A 445 26.26 17.22 -7.19
N SER A 446 26.35 18.28 -6.38
CA SER A 446 26.41 19.62 -6.93
C SER A 446 27.64 19.65 -7.84
N SER A 447 27.44 19.95 -9.12
CA SER A 447 28.53 20.22 -10.03
C SER A 447 29.14 21.55 -9.60
N SER A 448 30.07 21.50 -8.64
CA SER A 448 30.87 22.67 -8.30
C SER A 448 31.73 23.00 -9.51
N ASN A 449 31.36 24.07 -10.20
CA ASN A 449 32.21 24.87 -11.09
C ASN A 449 33.67 24.84 -10.60
N ARG A 450 34.55 24.15 -11.34
CA ARG A 450 35.98 24.46 -11.35
C ARG A 450 36.27 25.20 -12.64
N SER A 451 36.03 26.51 -12.60
CA SER A 451 36.61 27.46 -13.54
C SER A 451 37.56 28.37 -12.77
N GLY A 452 38.78 28.53 -13.32
CA GLY A 452 39.69 29.62 -12.98
C GLY A 452 40.84 29.26 -12.05
N GLY A 453 42.06 29.21 -12.58
CA GLY A 453 43.27 29.13 -11.77
C GLY A 453 44.58 28.97 -12.53
N ASP A 454 44.75 29.73 -13.61
CA ASP A 454 46.02 29.93 -14.30
C ASP A 454 47.11 30.42 -13.33
N ARG A 455 48.18 29.64 -13.16
CA ARG A 455 49.48 30.11 -12.64
C ARG A 455 50.61 29.31 -13.26
N GLY A 456 51.14 29.84 -14.36
CA GLY A 456 52.50 29.56 -14.79
C GLY A 456 53.53 29.95 -13.72
N ARG A 457 54.50 29.07 -13.47
CA ARG A 457 55.85 29.44 -13.06
C ARG A 457 56.81 28.34 -13.45
N GLY A 458 57.65 28.67 -14.42
CA GLY A 458 58.67 27.77 -14.93
C GLY A 458 59.89 27.64 -14.03
N ASN A 459 60.68 26.65 -14.44
CA ASN A 459 62.14 26.60 -14.40
C ASN A 459 62.80 26.29 -13.05
N ARG A 460 63.35 25.07 -12.95
CA ARG A 460 64.75 24.85 -12.55
C ARG A 460 65.24 23.50 -13.06
N SER A 461 66.17 23.61 -14.00
CA SER A 461 67.03 22.57 -14.56
C SER A 461 68.11 22.15 -13.56
N PHE A 462 68.38 20.85 -13.44
CA PHE A 462 69.62 20.17 -13.03
C PHE A 462 69.34 18.67 -13.30
N GLY A 463 70.04 17.89 -14.11
CA GLY A 463 71.39 17.99 -14.66
C GLY A 463 72.09 16.66 -14.38
N GLY A 464 72.38 15.86 -15.42
CA GLY A 464 73.52 14.93 -15.41
C GLY A 464 73.25 13.44 -15.68
N GLY A 465 73.84 12.95 -16.77
CA GLY A 465 74.65 11.72 -16.70
C GLY A 465 74.16 10.49 -17.44
N ARG A 466 74.51 10.39 -18.73
CA ARG A 466 74.56 9.12 -19.49
C ARG A 466 75.55 8.14 -18.85
N ARG A 467 75.25 6.84 -18.87
CA ARG A 467 76.25 5.80 -19.12
C ARG A 467 75.63 4.52 -19.68
N ASP A 468 76.27 4.06 -20.74
CA ASP A 468 76.03 2.87 -21.55
C ASP A 468 76.12 1.55 -20.78
N GLY A 469 75.52 0.49 -21.33
CA GLY A 469 75.86 -0.88 -20.93
C GLY A 469 74.85 -1.93 -21.34
N ALA A 470 75.17 -2.66 -22.41
CA ALA A 470 74.40 -3.73 -23.02
C ALA A 470 74.07 -4.94 -22.12
N ARG A 471 73.07 -5.72 -22.56
CA ARG A 471 72.86 -7.19 -22.55
C ARG A 471 71.43 -7.52 -22.10
N SER A 472 70.57 -8.04 -22.98
CA SER A 472 70.46 -9.42 -23.49
C SER A 472 69.15 -10.02 -22.98
N GLY A 473 68.35 -10.65 -23.84
CA GLY A 473 67.23 -11.51 -23.42
C GLY A 473 65.96 -11.35 -24.24
N GLU A 474 65.93 -12.00 -25.41
CA GLU A 474 64.83 -12.81 -25.99
C GLU A 474 63.39 -12.62 -25.44
N ARG A 475 62.34 -12.20 -26.18
CA ARG A 475 61.70 -12.79 -27.40
C ARG A 475 61.62 -14.32 -27.32
N ARG A 476 60.48 -15.01 -27.17
CA ARG A 476 59.28 -15.07 -28.02
C ARG A 476 58.39 -16.19 -27.42
N ASN A 477 57.08 -16.03 -27.31
CA ASN A 477 56.06 -16.32 -28.34
C ASN A 477 55.78 -17.82 -28.60
N SER A 478 54.51 -18.08 -28.94
CA SER A 478 53.86 -19.31 -29.42
C SER A 478 53.38 -20.28 -28.34
N GLY A 479 52.18 -20.87 -28.38
CA GLY A 479 51.19 -20.89 -29.45
C GLY A 479 50.91 -22.31 -29.92
N SER A 480 49.77 -22.85 -29.48
CA SER A 480 48.87 -23.77 -30.18
C SER A 480 49.12 -25.29 -30.27
N SER A 481 47.97 -25.98 -30.30
CA SER A 481 47.67 -27.35 -30.78
C SER A 481 48.02 -28.50 -29.83
N SER A 482 47.30 -29.62 -29.72
CA SER A 482 45.98 -30.08 -30.20
C SER A 482 45.73 -31.50 -29.60
N ARG A 483 44.45 -31.91 -29.47
CA ARG A 483 43.83 -33.26 -29.65
C ARG A 483 44.58 -34.52 -29.08
N ARG A 484 43.99 -35.58 -28.50
CA ARG A 484 42.73 -36.35 -28.71
C ARG A 484 42.72 -37.56 -27.73
N GLU A 485 41.51 -38.12 -27.50
CA GLU A 485 41.15 -39.51 -27.08
C GLU A 485 41.75 -40.08 -25.77
N GLY A 486 41.05 -40.83 -24.91
CA GLY A 486 39.76 -41.52 -24.91
C GLY A 486 39.78 -42.54 -23.73
N GLY A 487 38.64 -42.94 -23.16
CA GLY A 487 38.63 -43.98 -22.10
C GLY A 487 37.29 -44.18 -21.39
N ARG A 488 36.76 -45.40 -21.44
CA ARG A 488 35.40 -45.89 -21.11
C ARG A 488 35.16 -46.31 -19.65
N ARG A 489 33.84 -46.39 -19.30
CA ARG A 489 33.13 -47.33 -18.36
C ARG A 489 33.40 -47.12 -16.85
N GLU A 490 32.42 -47.23 -15.94
CA GLU A 490 31.43 -48.29 -15.68
C GLU A 490 30.12 -47.76 -15.06
N GLY A 491 29.04 -48.55 -15.18
CA GLY A 491 27.74 -48.32 -14.55
C GLY A 491 27.47 -49.24 -13.37
N GLY A 492 26.38 -48.94 -12.64
CA GLY A 492 25.83 -49.80 -11.59
C GLY A 492 24.34 -49.53 -11.37
N ARG A 493 23.50 -50.46 -11.80
CA ARG A 493 22.08 -50.64 -11.43
C ARG A 493 21.98 -51.46 -10.14
N ARG A 494 20.89 -51.27 -9.37
CA ARG A 494 20.07 -52.28 -8.64
C ARG A 494 18.85 -51.53 -8.06
N GLU A 495 17.62 -51.79 -8.51
CA GLU A 495 16.66 -52.81 -7.98
C GLU A 495 16.44 -52.63 -6.47
N GLY A 496 15.24 -52.55 -5.89
CA GLY A 496 13.91 -53.05 -6.26
C GLY A 496 13.30 -53.64 -4.98
N GLY A 497 12.07 -53.28 -4.60
CA GLY A 497 11.46 -53.77 -3.36
C GLY A 497 9.99 -53.40 -3.20
N GLN A 498 9.12 -54.34 -3.55
CA GLN A 498 7.67 -54.36 -3.37
C GLN A 498 7.27 -54.39 -1.88
N GLY A 499 6.05 -53.95 -1.53
CA GLY A 499 5.41 -54.44 -0.31
C GLY A 499 4.21 -53.67 0.27
N ARG A 500 3.00 -54.11 -0.13
CA ARG A 500 1.80 -54.32 0.72
C ARG A 500 0.93 -53.14 1.19
N SER A 501 -0.25 -53.12 0.57
CA SER A 501 -1.59 -53.04 1.18
C SER A 501 -1.72 -53.10 2.71
N ARG A 502 -2.55 -52.20 3.26
CA ARG A 502 -3.63 -52.50 4.23
C ARG A 502 -4.50 -51.27 4.51
N SER A 503 -5.80 -51.39 4.22
CA SER A 503 -6.87 -50.65 4.91
C SER A 503 -6.94 -51.11 6.39
N PRO A 504 -7.60 -50.35 7.29
CA PRO A 504 -9.01 -50.66 7.55
C PRO A 504 -9.92 -49.46 7.86
N ARG A 505 -11.19 -49.65 7.44
CA ARG A 505 -12.49 -49.34 8.08
C ARG A 505 -12.60 -48.22 9.13
N ARG A 506 -13.59 -47.35 8.85
CA ARG A 506 -14.75 -46.97 9.67
C ARG A 506 -14.71 -47.31 11.17
N HIS A 507 -14.96 -46.30 12.00
CA HIS A 507 -15.91 -46.41 13.09
C HIS A 507 -16.74 -45.12 13.19
N GLU A 508 -18.07 -45.31 13.21
CA GLU A 508 -19.05 -44.37 13.74
C GLU A 508 -18.89 -44.28 15.27
N GLY A 509 -19.21 -43.10 15.78
CA GLY A 509 -19.30 -42.70 17.18
C GLY A 509 -19.66 -41.23 17.23
#